data_AF-A0A9E0EN57-F1
#
_entry.id   AF-A0A9E0EN57-F1
#
_cell.length_a   1.000
_cell.length_b   1.000
_cell.length_c   1.000
_cell.angle_alpha   90.00
_cell.angle_beta   90.00
_cell.angle_gamma   90.00
#
_symmetry.space_group_name_H-M   'P 1'
#
loop_
_entity.id
_entity.type
_entity.pdbx_description
1 polymer ?
#
loop_
_entity_poly.entity_id
_entity_poly.type
_entity_poly.pdbx_seq_one_letter_code
_entity_poly.pdbx_strand_id
1 'polypeptide(L)'
;MKKVLLGVLVLGSMAVAAPAKTSLEQSLSNLEQQLQKLDQMEQQKFNEQATLANSAQERLNKYKEMDATIDQRLADIEANADRSIFGKEFKSKASEFKSLKSELQKEIAKEQKVLDDFELLKSLR
;
A
#
# COMPACT_ATOMS: atom_id res chain seq x y z
N MET A 1 -4.25 -22.19 -1.01
CA MET A 1 -3.61 -22.70 0.23
C MET A 1 -2.58 -21.69 0.70
N LYS A 2 -2.87 -20.91 1.74
CA LYS A 2 -1.96 -19.90 2.29
C LYS A 2 -1.03 -20.57 3.32
N LYS A 3 0.28 -20.58 3.06
CA LYS A 3 1.29 -20.95 4.05
C LYS A 3 1.58 -19.70 4.88
N VAL A 4 0.93 -19.58 6.04
CA VAL A 4 1.33 -18.61 7.06
C VAL A 4 2.54 -19.23 7.76
N LEU A 5 3.72 -18.71 7.44
CA LEU A 5 4.96 -19.16 8.05
C LEU A 5 5.01 -18.57 9.48
N LEU A 6 4.41 -19.30 10.42
CA LEU A 6 4.59 -19.10 11.85
C LEU A 6 6.10 -19.22 12.15
N GLY A 7 6.76 -18.08 12.29
CA GLY A 7 8.15 -18.02 12.73
C GLY A 7 8.24 -18.55 14.15
N VAL A 8 8.92 -19.70 14.30
CA VAL A 8 9.19 -20.36 15.57
C VAL A 8 9.95 -19.41 16.49
N LEU A 9 9.33 -19.06 17.62
CA LEU A 9 10.00 -18.38 18.73
C LEU A 9 10.83 -19.42 19.48
N VAL A 10 12.14 -19.48 19.24
CA VAL A 10 13.05 -20.33 20.01
C VAL A 10 13.27 -19.67 21.37
N LEU A 11 12.54 -20.14 22.38
CA LEU A 11 12.77 -19.79 23.78
C LEU A 11 14.02 -20.53 24.25
N GLY A 12 15.14 -19.82 24.37
CA GLY A 12 16.38 -20.37 24.94
C GLY A 12 16.19 -20.73 26.41
N SER A 13 16.24 -22.01 26.74
CA SER A 13 16.16 -22.54 28.09
C SER A 13 17.49 -22.29 28.82
N MET A 14 17.50 -21.45 29.86
CA MET A 14 18.62 -21.40 30.81
C MET A 14 18.22 -22.08 32.12
N ALA A 15 19.04 -23.08 32.48
CA ALA A 15 18.90 -23.90 33.68
C ALA A 15 19.01 -23.06 34.96
N VAL A 16 18.12 -23.36 35.91
CA VAL A 16 17.95 -22.66 37.18
C VAL A 16 18.87 -23.27 38.25
N ALA A 17 19.67 -22.43 38.92
CA ALA A 17 20.23 -22.74 40.24
C ALA A 17 20.31 -21.47 41.12
N ALA A 18 19.32 -21.34 42.03
CA ALA A 18 19.14 -20.40 43.17
C ALA A 18 18.87 -18.89 42.90
N PRO A 19 18.11 -18.15 43.76
CA PRO A 19 16.90 -18.47 44.54
C PRO A 19 15.62 -18.11 43.73
N ALA A 20 14.72 -19.08 43.55
CA ALA A 20 13.75 -19.11 42.45
C ALA A 20 12.50 -18.19 42.54
N LYS A 21 12.40 -17.25 43.49
CA LYS A 21 11.21 -16.37 43.61
C LYS A 21 11.42 -14.98 42.99
N THR A 22 12.57 -14.35 43.22
CA THR A 22 12.89 -13.02 42.65
C THR A 22 13.22 -13.06 41.16
N SER A 23 13.74 -14.17 40.63
CA SER A 23 14.07 -14.28 39.19
C SER A 23 12.84 -14.56 38.31
N LEU A 24 11.82 -15.24 38.85
CA LEU A 24 10.62 -15.61 38.09
C LEU A 24 9.69 -14.40 37.92
N GLU A 25 9.50 -13.61 38.98
CA GLU A 25 8.71 -12.37 38.96
C GLU A 25 9.32 -11.33 38.00
N GLN A 26 10.65 -11.18 38.02
CA GLN A 26 11.36 -10.31 37.07
C GLN A 26 11.21 -10.80 35.62
N SER A 27 11.28 -12.11 35.40
CA SER A 27 11.10 -12.70 34.07
C SER A 27 9.68 -12.50 33.55
N LEU A 28 8.67 -12.70 34.39
CA LEU A 28 7.26 -12.42 34.06
C LEU A 28 7.06 -10.94 33.72
N SER A 29 7.56 -10.03 34.57
CA SER A 29 7.47 -8.58 34.32
C SER A 29 8.13 -8.16 33.01
N ASN A 30 9.30 -8.73 32.68
CA ASN A 30 9.96 -8.47 31.39
C ASN A 30 9.13 -8.99 30.20
N LEU A 31 8.51 -10.17 30.31
CA LEU A 31 7.63 -10.69 29.27
C LEU A 31 6.38 -9.82 29.09
N GLU A 32 5.77 -9.34 30.18
CA GLU A 32 4.64 -8.40 30.11
C GLU A 32 5.03 -7.08 29.44
N GLN A 33 6.20 -6.53 29.77
CA GLN A 33 6.72 -5.33 29.10
C GLN A 33 6.99 -5.56 27.62
N GLN A 34 7.53 -6.73 27.25
CA GLN A 34 7.75 -7.10 25.85
C GLN A 34 6.41 -7.23 25.10
N LEU A 35 5.40 -7.83 25.72
CA LEU A 35 4.06 -7.95 25.14
C LEU A 35 3.43 -6.57 24.93
N GLN A 36 3.46 -5.70 25.94
CA GLN A 36 2.95 -4.32 25.81
C GLN A 36 3.65 -3.55 24.69
N LYS A 37 4.97 -3.74 24.54
CA LYS A 37 5.73 -3.12 23.45
C LYS A 37 5.31 -3.66 22.08
N LEU A 38 5.02 -4.95 21.96
CA LEU A 38 4.52 -5.54 20.72
C LEU A 38 3.16 -4.94 20.34
N ASP A 39 2.24 -4.83 21.29
CA ASP A 39 0.92 -4.22 21.04
C ASP A 39 1.04 -2.77 20.58
N GLN A 40 1.92 -1.99 21.22
CA GLN A 40 2.20 -0.61 20.81
C GLN A 40 2.79 -0.53 19.41
N MET A 41 3.74 -1.39 19.08
CA MET A 41 4.36 -1.46 17.75
C MET A 41 3.34 -1.86 16.68
N GLU A 42 2.44 -2.79 16.99
CA GLU A 42 1.38 -3.19 16.07
C GLU A 42 0.41 -2.03 15.80
N GLN A 43 -0.04 -1.34 16.85
CA GLN A 43 -0.91 -0.18 16.69
C GLN A 43 -0.25 0.95 15.92
N GLN A 44 1.04 1.22 16.18
CA GLN A 44 1.79 2.20 15.41
C GLN A 44 1.86 1.81 13.93
N LYS A 45 2.20 0.56 13.62
CA LYS A 45 2.28 0.07 12.24
C LYS A 45 0.93 0.16 11.53
N PHE A 46 -0.15 -0.17 12.21
CA PHE A 46 -1.49 -0.03 11.65
C PHE A 46 -1.83 1.44 11.33
N ASN A 47 -1.53 2.37 12.24
CA ASN A 47 -1.77 3.80 12.02
C ASN A 47 -0.93 4.36 10.86
N GLU A 48 0.33 3.92 10.74
CA GLU A 48 1.20 4.25 9.60
C GLU A 48 0.56 3.78 8.28
N GLN A 49 0.08 2.54 8.22
CA GLN A 49 -0.59 1.99 7.03
C GLN A 49 -1.91 2.70 6.72
N ALA A 50 -2.69 3.08 7.74
CA ALA A 50 -3.91 3.86 7.56
C ALA A 50 -3.62 5.23 6.93
N THR A 51 -2.54 5.89 7.37
CA THR A 51 -2.11 7.17 6.79
C THR A 51 -1.68 7.02 5.33
N LEU A 52 -0.90 5.98 5.03
CA LEU A 52 -0.50 5.67 3.65
C LEU A 52 -1.69 5.39 2.74
N ALA A 53 -2.67 4.60 3.23
CA ALA A 53 -3.89 4.31 2.50
C ALA A 53 -4.73 5.56 2.25
N ASN A 54 -4.89 6.44 3.24
CA ASN A 54 -5.59 7.72 3.05
C ASN A 54 -4.92 8.58 1.97
N SER A 55 -3.59 8.71 2.01
CA SER A 55 -2.86 9.44 0.96
C SER A 55 -2.95 8.76 -0.41
N ALA A 56 -2.96 7.42 -0.46
CA ALA A 56 -3.17 6.68 -1.70
C ALA A 56 -4.57 6.92 -2.28
N GLN A 57 -5.60 6.99 -1.44
CA GLN A 57 -6.96 7.30 -1.87
C GLN A 57 -7.07 8.70 -2.50
N GLU A 58 -6.42 9.70 -1.90
CA GLU A 58 -6.36 11.05 -2.45
C GLU A 58 -5.65 11.09 -3.82
N ARG A 59 -4.50 10.40 -3.95
CA ARG A 59 -3.78 10.30 -5.22
C ARG A 59 -4.59 9.56 -6.27
N LEU A 60 -5.24 8.47 -5.90
CA LEU A 60 -6.10 7.69 -6.77
C LEU A 60 -7.24 8.55 -7.34
N ASN A 61 -7.88 9.38 -6.51
CA ASN A 61 -8.93 10.29 -6.97
C ASN A 61 -8.39 11.28 -8.01
N LYS A 62 -7.24 11.92 -7.74
CA LYS A 62 -6.58 12.83 -8.69
C LYS A 62 -6.22 12.13 -10.00
N TYR A 63 -5.68 10.90 -9.93
CA TYR A 63 -5.32 10.15 -11.13
C TYR A 63 -6.55 9.75 -11.95
N LYS A 64 -7.68 9.44 -11.33
CA LYS A 64 -8.95 9.19 -12.06
C LYS A 64 -9.47 10.43 -12.77
N GLU A 65 -9.36 11.61 -12.16
CA GLU A 65 -9.70 12.89 -12.82
C GLU A 65 -8.78 13.17 -14.02
N MET A 66 -7.48 12.91 -13.87
CA MET A 66 -6.51 13.03 -14.97
C MET A 66 -6.81 12.04 -16.10
N ASP A 67 -7.17 10.80 -15.78
CA ASP A 67 -7.50 9.77 -16.77
C ASP A 67 -8.73 10.16 -17.60
N ALA A 68 -9.79 10.64 -16.94
CA ALA A 68 -10.97 11.18 -17.62
C ALA A 68 -10.64 12.39 -18.51
N THR A 69 -9.76 13.27 -18.06
CA THR A 69 -9.27 14.40 -18.86
C THR A 69 -8.53 13.93 -20.11
N ILE A 70 -7.65 12.93 -19.97
CA ILE A 70 -6.93 12.35 -21.10
C ILE A 70 -7.90 11.72 -22.10
N ASP A 71 -8.93 11.01 -21.62
CA ASP A 71 -9.96 10.44 -22.49
C ASP A 71 -10.71 11.48 -23.30
N GLN A 72 -11.12 12.57 -22.66
CA GLN A 72 -11.75 13.68 -23.35
C GLN A 72 -10.82 14.27 -24.42
N ARG A 73 -9.54 14.51 -24.08
CA ARG A 73 -8.56 15.06 -25.02
C ARG A 73 -8.27 14.14 -26.19
N LEU A 74 -8.21 12.83 -25.95
CA LEU A 74 -8.04 11.84 -27.01
C LEU A 74 -9.24 11.85 -27.97
N ALA A 75 -10.47 11.88 -27.45
CA ALA A 75 -11.67 11.96 -28.27
C ALA A 75 -11.68 13.24 -29.13
N ASP A 76 -11.33 14.39 -28.54
CA ASP A 76 -11.22 15.66 -29.26
C ASP A 76 -10.17 15.59 -30.38
N ILE A 77 -8.99 15.03 -30.09
CA ILE A 77 -7.90 14.89 -31.06
C ILE A 77 -8.33 13.97 -32.21
N GLU A 78 -8.89 12.80 -31.90
CA GLU A 78 -9.29 11.81 -32.90
C GLU A 78 -10.43 12.31 -33.80
N ALA A 79 -11.38 13.08 -33.24
CA ALA A 79 -12.44 13.71 -34.03
C ALA A 79 -11.94 14.76 -35.04
N ASN A 80 -10.80 15.39 -34.76
CA ASN A 80 -10.20 16.43 -35.61
C ASN A 80 -9.10 15.90 -36.54
N ALA A 81 -8.50 14.75 -36.21
CA ALA A 81 -7.32 14.22 -36.89
C ALA A 81 -7.52 13.98 -38.40
N ASP A 82 -8.71 13.55 -38.83
CA ASP A 82 -8.98 13.26 -40.24
C ASP A 82 -9.57 14.45 -41.01
N ARG A 83 -9.86 15.57 -40.32
CA ARG A 83 -10.46 16.78 -40.90
C ARG A 83 -9.50 17.97 -40.94
N SER A 84 -8.39 17.88 -40.21
CA SER A 84 -7.38 18.92 -40.10
C SER A 84 -6.26 18.74 -41.13
N ILE A 85 -5.75 19.86 -41.67
CA ILE A 85 -4.52 19.88 -42.46
C ILE A 85 -3.29 19.43 -41.66
N PHE A 86 -3.37 19.52 -40.33
CA PHE A 86 -2.36 19.03 -39.38
C PHE A 86 -2.69 17.62 -38.86
N GLY A 87 -3.40 16.81 -39.66
CA GLY A 87 -3.87 15.49 -39.23
C GLY A 87 -2.77 14.54 -38.75
N LYS A 88 -1.55 14.67 -39.31
CA LYS A 88 -0.38 13.89 -38.88
C LYS A 88 0.06 14.29 -37.47
N GLU A 89 0.09 15.59 -37.18
CA GLU A 89 0.44 16.16 -35.89
C GLU A 89 -0.60 15.79 -34.83
N PHE A 90 -1.90 15.81 -35.17
CA PHE A 90 -2.97 15.32 -34.30
C PHE A 90 -2.79 13.83 -33.97
N LYS A 91 -2.49 12.97 -34.97
CA LYS A 91 -2.23 11.54 -34.74
C LYS A 91 -0.99 11.30 -33.88
N SER A 92 0.08 12.08 -34.08
CA SER A 92 1.27 12.04 -33.22
C SER A 92 0.91 12.40 -31.78
N LYS A 93 0.14 13.50 -31.58
CA LYS A 93 -0.27 13.94 -30.26
C LYS A 93 -1.19 12.91 -29.57
N ALA A 94 -2.10 12.28 -30.30
CA ALA A 94 -2.91 11.17 -29.77
C ALA A 94 -2.03 10.02 -29.27
N SER A 95 -0.96 9.68 -30.00
CA SER A 95 -0.03 8.63 -29.56
C SER A 95 0.66 8.99 -28.24
N GLU A 96 1.09 10.24 -28.06
CA GLU A 96 1.68 10.72 -26.81
C GLU A 96 0.68 10.62 -25.64
N PHE A 97 -0.57 11.07 -25.85
CA PHE A 97 -1.62 10.95 -24.84
C PHE A 97 -1.95 9.49 -24.48
N LYS A 98 -1.96 8.58 -25.46
CA LYS A 98 -2.15 7.14 -25.22
C LYS A 98 -1.02 6.54 -24.39
N SER A 99 0.23 6.93 -24.66
CA SER A 99 1.38 6.53 -23.86
C SER A 99 1.28 7.04 -22.42
N LEU A 100 0.95 8.33 -22.24
CA LEU A 100 0.74 8.92 -20.91
C LEU A 100 -0.40 8.22 -20.17
N LYS A 101 -1.52 7.91 -20.85
CA LYS A 101 -2.63 7.15 -20.26
C LYS A 101 -2.17 5.79 -19.75
N SER A 102 -1.37 5.06 -20.53
CA SER A 102 -0.83 3.76 -20.13
C SER A 102 0.05 3.83 -18.89
N GLU A 103 0.86 4.88 -18.76
CA GLU A 103 1.65 5.13 -17.54
C GLU A 103 0.76 5.48 -16.34
N LEU A 104 -0.22 6.36 -16.54
CA LEU A 104 -1.17 6.73 -15.51
C LEU A 104 -1.95 5.53 -14.97
N GLN A 105 -2.38 4.61 -15.83
CA GLN A 105 -3.07 3.37 -15.44
C GLN A 105 -2.18 2.47 -14.56
N LYS A 106 -0.86 2.44 -14.77
CA LYS A 106 0.06 1.72 -13.89
C LYS A 106 0.13 2.36 -12.51
N GLU A 107 0.15 3.68 -12.42
CA GLU A 107 0.14 4.40 -11.14
C GLU A 107 -1.20 4.23 -10.41
N ILE A 108 -2.32 4.29 -11.12
CA ILE A 108 -3.65 3.97 -10.58
C ILE A 108 -3.67 2.56 -9.95
N ALA A 109 -3.13 1.56 -10.66
CA ALA A 109 -3.07 0.19 -10.15
C ALA A 109 -2.19 0.06 -8.89
N LYS A 110 -1.08 0.82 -8.81
CA LYS A 110 -0.22 0.86 -7.61
C LYS A 110 -0.95 1.45 -6.41
N GLU A 111 -1.62 2.59 -6.58
CA GLU A 111 -2.37 3.21 -5.48
C GLU A 111 -3.54 2.33 -5.04
N GLN A 112 -4.27 1.70 -5.99
CA GLN A 112 -5.33 0.75 -5.66
C GLN A 112 -4.78 -0.43 -4.85
N LYS A 113 -3.60 -0.95 -5.19
CA LYS A 113 -2.96 -2.02 -4.41
C LYS A 113 -2.66 -1.60 -2.97
N VAL A 114 -2.22 -0.36 -2.74
CA VAL A 114 -1.99 0.16 -1.37
C VAL A 114 -3.30 0.12 -0.56
N LEU A 115 -4.41 0.50 -1.18
CA LEU A 115 -5.73 0.45 -0.54
C LEU A 115 -6.15 -1.00 -0.25
N ASP A 116 -5.99 -1.90 -1.21
CA ASP A 116 -6.35 -3.31 -1.07
C ASP A 116 -5.51 -4.00 0.02
N ASP A 117 -4.20 -3.70 0.09
CA ASP A 117 -3.30 -4.21 1.12
C ASP A 117 -3.73 -3.70 2.52
N PHE A 118 -4.20 -2.45 2.63
CA PHE A 118 -4.71 -1.91 3.89
C PHE A 118 -6.09 -2.47 4.28
N GLU A 119 -6.99 -2.70 3.32
CA GLU A 119 -8.25 -3.41 3.57
C GLU A 119 -8.00 -4.83 4.08
N LEU A 120 -7.04 -5.54 3.47
CA LEU A 120 -6.62 -6.84 3.97
C LEU A 120 -6.08 -6.74 5.40
N LEU A 121 -5.22 -5.76 5.69
CA LEU A 121 -4.70 -5.53 7.04
C LEU A 121 -5.83 -5.31 8.06
N LYS A 122 -6.85 -4.52 7.72
CA LYS A 122 -8.04 -4.33 8.56
C LYS A 122 -8.80 -5.62 8.82
N SER A 123 -8.91 -6.51 7.83
CA SER A 123 -9.62 -7.78 7.98
C SER A 123 -8.88 -8.82 8.85
N LEU A 124 -7.59 -8.62 9.08
CA LEU A 124 -6.75 -9.49 9.90
C LEU A 124 -6.71 -9.08 11.38
N ARG A 125 -7.20 -7.88 11.70
CA ARG A 125 -7.46 -7.40 13.06
C ARG A 125 -8.87 -7.75 13.48
#